data_AF-C7IVT3-F1
#
_entry.id   AF-C7IVT3-F1
#
_cell.length_a   1.000
_cell.length_b   1.000
_cell.length_c   1.000
_cell.angle_alpha   90.00
_cell.angle_beta   90.00
_cell.angle_gamma   90.00
#
_symmetry.space_group_name_H-M   'P 1'
#
loop_
_entity.id
_entity.type
_entity.pdbx_description
1 polymer ?
#
loop_
_entity_poly.entity_id
_entity_poly.type
_entity_poly.pdbx_seq_one_letter_code
_entity_poly.pdbx_strand_id
1 'polypeptide(L)'
;MADFRTSTQRERWIFQSHDLMERWAAANQRAAQTLAQYGTTRLSVDLLDGSVSYPEPAPDHVEGSSGVKPLSYEEEQLTRVFYEQKIQEVCAAFKFPHKIQATAIIYFKRFYLQWSVMEHHPKHIMLTCVYASCKVEENHVSAEELDFDLIVYAPYRSIEGFIDDLEDFCRAGNGPFQRLKELRQAAISRVDKMMLTDAPLLYTPGQLALAALHKSNDLLRVVNFERYLETIFSRQHSDCPVEQFVQLTSLIYLLLRT
;
A
#
# COMPACT_ATOMS: atom_id res chain seq x y z
N MET A 1 -7.23 -8.43 -30.79
CA MET A 1 -7.56 -9.66 -30.04
C MET A 1 -6.27 -10.43 -29.86
N ALA A 2 -5.79 -10.64 -28.64
CA ALA A 2 -4.53 -11.33 -28.41
C ALA A 2 -4.67 -12.83 -28.74
N ASP A 3 -3.77 -13.38 -29.55
CA ASP A 3 -3.77 -14.81 -29.91
C ASP A 3 -3.16 -15.62 -28.76
N PHE A 4 -3.87 -16.66 -28.31
CA PHE A 4 -3.37 -17.60 -27.30
C PHE A 4 -2.06 -18.25 -27.75
N ARG A 5 -1.88 -18.48 -29.06
CA ARG A 5 -0.71 -19.18 -29.59
C ARG A 5 0.60 -18.45 -29.35
N THR A 6 0.57 -17.13 -29.26
CA THR A 6 1.74 -16.27 -29.01
C THR A 6 1.75 -15.72 -27.57
N SER A 7 0.86 -16.21 -26.70
CA SER A 7 0.70 -15.68 -25.35
C SER A 7 1.76 -16.20 -24.38
N THR A 8 2.09 -15.39 -23.37
CA THR A 8 2.93 -15.80 -22.24
C THR A 8 2.29 -16.91 -21.41
N GLN A 9 0.96 -17.02 -21.42
CA GLN A 9 0.25 -18.13 -20.79
C GLN A 9 0.63 -19.45 -21.43
N ARG A 10 0.58 -19.53 -22.76
CA ARG A 10 0.96 -20.74 -23.48
C ARG A 10 2.43 -21.09 -23.28
N GLU A 11 3.30 -20.08 -23.32
CA GLU A 11 4.74 -20.26 -23.19
C GLU A 11 5.15 -20.76 -21.78
N ARG A 12 4.56 -20.20 -20.72
CA ARG A 12 5.11 -20.35 -19.35
C ARG A 12 4.19 -21.03 -18.35
N TRP A 13 2.91 -21.20 -18.69
CA TRP A 13 1.88 -21.59 -17.71
C TRP A 13 1.00 -22.75 -18.17
N ILE A 14 1.46 -23.53 -19.15
CA ILE A 14 0.85 -24.80 -19.57
C ILE A 14 1.87 -25.90 -19.28
N PHE A 15 1.48 -26.85 -18.44
CA PHE A 15 2.36 -27.89 -17.90
C PHE A 15 1.74 -29.27 -18.08
N GLN A 16 2.56 -30.32 -18.05
CA GLN A 16 2.05 -31.67 -17.89
C GLN A 16 1.70 -31.94 -16.42
N SER A 17 0.82 -32.92 -16.18
CA SER A 17 0.38 -33.24 -14.81
C SER A 17 1.53 -33.61 -13.86
N HIS A 18 2.56 -34.31 -14.36
CA HIS A 18 3.72 -34.70 -13.57
C HIS A 18 4.59 -33.49 -13.16
N ASP A 19 4.83 -32.55 -14.08
CA ASP A 19 5.57 -31.32 -13.81
C ASP A 19 4.91 -30.48 -12.71
N LEU A 20 3.57 -30.43 -12.69
CA LEU A 20 2.81 -29.71 -11.67
C LEU A 20 3.00 -30.33 -10.29
N MET A 21 2.89 -31.66 -10.20
CA MET A 21 3.10 -32.39 -8.95
C MET A 21 4.51 -32.17 -8.40
N GLU A 22 5.52 -32.22 -9.27
CA GLU A 22 6.91 -31.98 -8.90
C GLU A 22 7.10 -30.55 -8.36
N ARG A 23 6.55 -29.53 -9.05
CA ARG A 23 6.65 -28.13 -8.60
C ARG A 23 5.99 -27.89 -7.25
N TRP A 24 4.81 -28.45 -7.03
CA TRP A 24 4.12 -28.34 -5.75
C TRP A 24 4.87 -29.06 -4.63
N ALA A 25 5.39 -30.25 -4.89
CA ALA A 25 6.22 -30.97 -3.94
C ALA A 25 7.51 -30.20 -3.61
N ALA A 26 8.18 -29.64 -4.61
CA ALA A 26 9.38 -28.84 -4.43
C ALA A 26 9.12 -27.55 -3.64
N ALA A 27 7.99 -26.87 -3.87
CA ALA A 27 7.61 -25.68 -3.09
C ALA A 27 7.32 -26.04 -1.61
N ASN A 28 6.53 -27.09 -1.36
CA ASN A 28 6.25 -27.57 -0.01
C ASN A 28 7.54 -28.00 0.73
N GLN A 29 8.40 -28.76 0.07
CA GLN A 29 9.67 -29.22 0.65
C GLN A 29 10.59 -28.05 1.00
N ARG A 30 10.71 -27.06 0.11
CA ARG A 30 11.52 -25.86 0.35
C ARG A 30 11.02 -25.07 1.56
N ALA A 31 9.71 -24.90 1.68
CA ALA A 31 9.08 -24.22 2.80
C ALA A 31 9.22 -25.00 4.11
N ALA A 32 9.06 -26.33 4.08
CA ALA A 32 9.27 -27.18 5.25
C ALA A 32 10.72 -27.15 5.74
N GLN A 33 11.70 -27.16 4.83
CA GLN A 33 13.12 -26.99 5.17
C GLN A 33 13.39 -25.61 5.79
N THR A 34 12.81 -24.56 5.23
CA THR A 34 12.93 -23.19 5.77
C THR A 34 12.33 -23.11 7.17
N LEU A 35 11.16 -23.72 7.39
CA LEU A 35 10.49 -23.78 8.69
C LEU A 35 11.33 -24.56 9.72
N ALA A 36 11.97 -25.65 9.30
CA ALA A 36 12.85 -26.43 10.16
C ALA A 36 14.12 -25.66 10.54
N GLN A 37 14.68 -24.88 9.61
CA GLN A 37 15.91 -24.11 9.82
C GLN A 37 15.70 -22.84 10.65
N TYR A 38 14.60 -22.12 10.43
CA TYR A 38 14.38 -20.78 10.97
C TYR A 38 13.16 -20.67 11.89
N GLY A 39 12.37 -21.74 12.08
CA GLY A 39 11.15 -21.73 12.87
C GLY A 39 9.97 -21.02 12.19
N THR A 40 8.87 -20.86 12.93
CA THR A 40 7.60 -20.27 12.44
C THR A 40 7.67 -18.78 12.13
N THR A 41 8.64 -18.07 12.67
CA THR A 41 8.80 -16.62 12.49
C THR A 41 10.24 -16.32 12.09
N ARG A 42 10.41 -15.62 10.96
CA ARG A 42 11.74 -15.15 10.48
C ARG A 42 12.41 -14.12 11.40
N LEU A 43 11.69 -13.65 12.44
CA LEU A 43 12.12 -12.70 13.45
C LEU A 43 11.67 -13.23 14.82
N SER A 44 12.57 -13.27 15.80
CA SER A 44 12.21 -13.32 17.22
C SER A 44 12.17 -11.90 17.77
N VAL A 45 11.11 -11.57 18.50
CA VAL A 45 10.97 -10.30 19.22
C VAL A 45 11.22 -10.58 20.69
N ASP A 46 12.21 -9.93 21.27
CA ASP A 46 12.38 -9.94 22.72
C ASP A 46 11.25 -9.11 23.35
N LEU A 47 10.48 -9.75 24.24
CA LEU A 47 9.28 -9.17 24.85
C LEU A 47 9.61 -8.03 25.82
N LEU A 48 10.86 -7.89 26.25
CA LEU A 48 11.28 -6.90 27.23
C LEU A 48 11.71 -5.57 26.60
N ASP A 49 12.41 -5.61 25.47
CA ASP A 49 12.96 -4.41 24.82
C ASP A 49 12.43 -4.17 23.40
N GLY A 50 11.63 -5.10 22.86
CA GLY A 50 11.09 -5.03 21.50
C GLY A 50 12.15 -5.19 20.41
N SER A 51 13.38 -5.60 20.79
CA SER A 51 14.46 -5.83 19.84
C SER A 51 14.16 -7.05 18.98
N VAL A 52 14.57 -6.93 17.72
CA VAL A 52 14.33 -7.95 16.71
C VAL A 52 15.64 -8.68 16.45
N SER A 53 15.65 -9.99 16.65
CA SER A 53 16.72 -10.87 16.25
C SER A 53 16.26 -11.75 15.09
N TYR A 54 17.13 -11.97 14.12
CA TYR A 54 16.92 -13.02 13.13
C TYR A 54 17.31 -14.34 13.79
N PRO A 55 16.46 -15.39 13.72
CA PRO A 55 16.83 -16.71 14.20
C PRO A 55 18.13 -17.16 13.51
N GLU A 56 19.18 -17.38 14.29
CA GLU A 56 20.35 -18.09 13.77
C GLU A 56 19.95 -19.54 13.45
N PRO A 57 20.58 -20.19 12.44
CA PRO A 57 20.29 -21.58 12.14
C PRO A 57 20.40 -22.41 13.42
N ALA A 58 19.33 -23.11 13.79
CA ALA A 58 19.34 -23.90 15.01
C ALA A 58 20.53 -24.89 14.97
N PRO A 59 21.42 -24.91 15.98
CA PRO A 59 22.39 -25.99 16.08
C PRO A 59 21.63 -27.32 16.23
N ASP A 60 22.20 -28.40 15.68
CA ASP A 60 21.57 -29.73 15.47
C ASP A 60 20.89 -30.38 16.70
N HIS A 61 20.97 -29.77 17.89
CA HIS A 61 20.39 -30.29 19.12
C HIS A 61 19.84 -29.17 20.03
N VAL A 62 18.59 -28.73 19.77
CA VAL A 62 17.77 -28.08 20.81
C VAL A 62 16.38 -28.74 20.83
N GLU A 63 16.27 -29.84 21.57
CA GLU A 63 14.98 -30.39 22.01
C GLU A 63 14.34 -29.39 22.99
N GLY A 64 13.42 -28.54 22.54
CA GLY A 64 12.78 -27.61 23.48
C GLY A 64 11.78 -26.58 22.97
N SER A 65 11.65 -26.31 21.68
CA SER A 65 10.49 -25.55 21.16
C SER A 65 9.47 -26.53 20.58
N SER A 66 8.19 -26.42 20.94
CA SER A 66 7.08 -27.14 20.31
C SER A 66 7.13 -26.96 18.79
N GLY A 67 7.87 -27.85 18.09
CA GLY A 67 8.11 -27.77 16.67
C GLY A 67 6.80 -27.95 15.95
N VAL A 68 6.25 -26.87 15.42
CA VAL A 68 5.05 -26.94 14.59
C VAL A 68 5.37 -27.84 13.42
N LYS A 69 4.70 -28.99 13.34
CA LYS A 69 4.87 -29.93 12.25
C LYS A 69 4.52 -29.21 10.93
N PRO A 70 5.42 -29.18 9.93
CA PRO A 70 5.11 -28.62 8.62
C PRO A 70 3.90 -29.33 8.00
N LEU A 71 3.13 -28.60 7.20
CA LEU A 71 2.03 -29.17 6.43
C LEU A 71 2.59 -30.17 5.42
N SER A 72 1.97 -31.34 5.36
CA SER A 72 2.22 -32.31 4.29
C SER A 72 1.72 -31.75 2.95
N TYR A 73 2.25 -32.33 1.86
CA TYR A 73 1.81 -32.03 0.51
C TYR A 73 0.28 -32.14 0.34
N GLU A 74 -0.34 -33.16 0.93
CA GLU A 74 -1.79 -33.41 0.84
C GLU A 74 -2.59 -32.37 1.61
N GLU A 75 -2.17 -32.00 2.82
CA GLU A 75 -2.83 -30.96 3.62
C GLU A 75 -2.74 -29.59 2.95
N GLU A 76 -1.58 -29.28 2.35
CA GLU A 76 -1.39 -28.06 1.56
C GLU A 76 -2.26 -28.08 0.29
N GLN A 77 -2.40 -29.22 -0.38
CA GLN A 77 -3.31 -29.37 -1.51
C GLN A 77 -4.77 -29.12 -1.10
N LEU A 78 -5.24 -29.71 0.00
CA LEU A 78 -6.60 -29.50 0.51
C LEU A 78 -6.84 -28.03 0.86
N THR A 79 -5.86 -27.38 1.49
CA THR A 79 -5.91 -25.96 1.83
C THR A 79 -6.07 -25.11 0.57
N ARG A 80 -5.29 -25.38 -0.49
CA ARG A 80 -5.40 -24.65 -1.76
C ARG A 80 -6.76 -24.85 -2.41
N VAL A 81 -7.27 -26.08 -2.49
CA VAL A 81 -8.59 -26.38 -3.04
C VAL A 81 -9.71 -25.67 -2.27
N PHE A 82 -9.62 -25.64 -0.94
CA PHE A 82 -10.57 -24.92 -0.10
C PHE A 82 -10.59 -23.41 -0.43
N TYR A 83 -9.43 -22.77 -0.56
CA TYR A 83 -9.37 -21.35 -0.89
C TYR A 83 -9.74 -21.05 -2.34
N GLU A 84 -9.52 -21.97 -3.29
CA GLU A 84 -10.04 -21.85 -4.65
C GLU A 84 -11.57 -21.79 -4.67
N GLN A 85 -12.24 -22.60 -3.85
CA GLN A 85 -13.70 -22.52 -3.66
C GLN A 85 -14.11 -21.22 -2.99
N LYS A 86 -13.34 -20.73 -2.00
CA LYS A 86 -13.60 -19.42 -1.38
C LYS A 86 -13.48 -18.26 -2.36
N ILE A 87 -12.57 -18.32 -3.35
CA ILE A 87 -12.53 -17.32 -4.43
C ILE A 87 -13.88 -17.27 -5.16
N GLN A 88 -14.46 -18.43 -5.47
CA GLN A 88 -15.76 -18.51 -6.14
C GLN A 88 -16.88 -17.92 -5.27
N GLU A 89 -16.91 -18.26 -3.99
CA GLU A 89 -17.90 -17.70 -3.04
C GLU A 89 -17.80 -16.17 -2.95
N VAL A 90 -16.58 -15.64 -2.80
CA VAL A 90 -16.33 -14.18 -2.75
C VAL A 90 -16.78 -13.53 -4.05
N CYS A 91 -16.35 -14.05 -5.21
CA CYS A 91 -16.74 -13.51 -6.51
C CYS A 91 -18.26 -13.55 -6.72
N ALA A 92 -18.94 -14.60 -6.26
CA ALA A 92 -20.39 -14.70 -6.31
C ALA A 92 -21.08 -13.66 -5.39
N ALA A 93 -20.57 -13.47 -4.17
CA ALA A 93 -21.11 -12.49 -3.22
C ALA A 93 -21.06 -11.06 -3.77
N PHE A 94 -19.96 -10.68 -4.43
CA PHE A 94 -19.81 -9.39 -5.10
C PHE A 94 -20.41 -9.34 -6.52
N LYS A 95 -21.05 -10.43 -6.98
CA LYS A 95 -21.65 -10.57 -8.31
C LYS A 95 -20.66 -10.26 -9.44
N PHE A 96 -19.40 -10.63 -9.26
CA PHE A 96 -18.39 -10.41 -10.28
C PHE A 96 -18.62 -11.28 -11.53
N PRO A 97 -18.33 -10.75 -12.72
CA PRO A 97 -18.34 -11.55 -13.95
C PRO A 97 -17.44 -12.77 -13.84
N HIS A 98 -17.85 -13.88 -14.48
CA HIS A 98 -17.09 -15.14 -14.46
C HIS A 98 -15.64 -15.00 -14.95
N LYS A 99 -15.35 -14.03 -15.83
CA LYS A 99 -13.98 -13.73 -16.28
C LYS A 99 -13.07 -13.33 -15.13
N ILE A 100 -13.55 -12.53 -14.18
CA ILE A 100 -12.77 -12.09 -13.00
C ILE A 100 -12.49 -13.28 -12.09
N GLN A 101 -13.52 -14.08 -11.82
CA GLN A 101 -13.38 -15.29 -11.02
C GLN A 101 -12.34 -16.25 -11.62
N ALA A 102 -12.41 -16.49 -12.94
CA ALA A 102 -11.46 -17.34 -13.64
C ALA A 102 -10.02 -16.80 -13.54
N THR A 103 -9.83 -15.50 -13.79
CA THR A 103 -8.52 -14.83 -13.68
C THR A 103 -7.96 -14.92 -12.26
N ALA A 104 -8.79 -14.72 -11.23
CA ALA A 104 -8.38 -14.79 -9.83
C ALA A 104 -7.93 -16.20 -9.42
N ILE A 105 -8.68 -17.23 -9.81
CA ILE A 105 -8.31 -18.63 -9.58
C ILE A 105 -7.01 -18.98 -10.29
N ILE A 106 -6.82 -18.52 -11.53
CA ILE A 106 -5.57 -18.75 -12.27
C ILE A 106 -4.40 -18.07 -11.57
N TYR A 107 -4.53 -16.82 -11.12
CA TYR A 107 -3.48 -16.14 -10.35
C TYR A 107 -3.14 -16.86 -9.06
N PHE A 108 -4.16 -17.31 -8.30
CA PHE A 108 -3.96 -18.07 -7.08
C PHE A 108 -3.19 -19.38 -7.33
N LYS A 109 -3.59 -20.14 -8.35
CA LYS A 109 -2.89 -21.37 -8.76
C LYS A 109 -1.45 -21.12 -9.21
N ARG A 110 -1.22 -20.05 -9.98
CA ARG A 110 0.13 -19.67 -10.44
C ARG A 110 1.02 -19.27 -9.28
N PHE A 111 0.49 -18.54 -8.30
CA PHE A 111 1.24 -18.15 -7.11
C PHE A 111 1.70 -19.38 -6.31
N TYR A 112 0.77 -20.30 -5.99
CA TYR A 112 1.07 -21.52 -5.23
C TYR A 112 1.72 -22.66 -6.04
N LEU A 113 2.12 -22.39 -7.28
CA LEU A 113 3.09 -23.24 -7.99
C LEU A 113 4.53 -22.93 -7.58
N GLN A 114 4.79 -21.71 -7.12
CA GLN A 114 6.13 -21.25 -6.76
C GLN A 114 6.35 -21.18 -5.24
N TRP A 115 5.29 -20.87 -4.49
CA TRP A 115 5.29 -20.62 -3.06
C TRP A 115 4.43 -21.63 -2.30
N SER A 116 4.73 -21.85 -1.02
CA SER A 116 3.90 -22.67 -0.14
C SER A 116 2.87 -21.84 0.65
N VAL A 117 1.76 -22.46 1.06
CA VAL A 117 0.79 -21.89 2.02
C VAL A 117 1.41 -21.63 3.40
N MET A 118 2.51 -22.30 3.73
CA MET A 118 3.27 -22.07 4.97
C MET A 118 4.03 -20.74 4.93
N GLU A 119 4.39 -20.24 3.75
CA GLU A 119 5.12 -18.98 3.58
C GLU A 119 4.18 -17.78 3.45
N HIS A 120 3.08 -17.97 2.70
CA HIS A 120 2.11 -16.92 2.43
C HIS A 120 0.70 -17.43 2.70
N HIS A 121 0.03 -16.81 3.68
CA HIS A 121 -1.27 -17.27 4.11
C HIS A 121 -2.33 -17.07 2.99
N PRO A 122 -3.08 -18.13 2.62
CA PRO A 122 -3.96 -18.13 1.45
C PRO A 122 -5.14 -17.16 1.54
N LYS A 123 -5.62 -16.78 2.74
CA LYS A 123 -6.62 -15.72 2.89
C LYS A 123 -6.17 -14.40 2.25
N HIS A 124 -4.93 -13.98 2.46
CA HIS A 124 -4.43 -12.70 1.93
C HIS A 124 -4.18 -12.80 0.43
N ILE A 125 -3.52 -13.87 -0.01
CA ILE A 125 -3.23 -14.12 -1.44
C ILE A 125 -4.53 -14.24 -2.25
N MET A 126 -5.55 -14.89 -1.70
CA MET A 126 -6.90 -14.96 -2.28
C MET A 126 -7.45 -13.56 -2.57
N LEU A 127 -7.50 -12.68 -1.55
CA LEU A 127 -8.02 -11.33 -1.68
C LEU A 127 -7.17 -10.49 -2.67
N THR A 128 -5.84 -10.65 -2.65
CA THR A 128 -4.95 -10.00 -3.61
C THR A 128 -5.24 -10.45 -5.05
N CYS A 129 -5.45 -11.75 -5.28
CA CYS A 129 -5.78 -12.29 -6.60
C CYS A 129 -7.13 -11.76 -7.10
N VAL A 130 -8.14 -11.67 -6.23
CA VAL A 130 -9.46 -11.09 -6.57
C VAL A 130 -9.31 -9.62 -6.95
N TYR A 131 -8.64 -8.82 -6.13
CA TYR A 131 -8.44 -7.40 -6.40
C TYR A 131 -7.64 -7.15 -7.69
N ALA A 132 -6.53 -7.86 -7.89
CA ALA A 132 -5.72 -7.75 -9.11
C ALA A 132 -6.52 -8.15 -10.36
N SER A 133 -7.38 -9.17 -10.26
CA SER A 133 -8.24 -9.59 -11.36
C SER A 133 -9.27 -8.53 -11.72
N CYS A 134 -9.86 -7.85 -10.73
CA CYS A 134 -10.75 -6.71 -10.98
C CYS A 134 -10.04 -5.60 -11.76
N LYS A 135 -8.79 -5.27 -11.39
CA LYS A 135 -8.00 -4.25 -12.10
C LYS A 135 -7.66 -4.64 -13.54
N VAL A 136 -7.25 -5.90 -13.76
CA VAL A 136 -6.87 -6.41 -15.10
C VAL A 136 -8.08 -6.51 -16.02
N GLU A 137 -9.24 -6.87 -15.49
CA GLU A 137 -10.47 -7.05 -16.26
C GLU A 137 -11.30 -5.75 -16.42
N GLU A 138 -10.73 -4.61 -16.00
CA GLU A 138 -11.32 -3.27 -16.01
C GLU A 138 -12.68 -3.21 -15.27
N ASN A 139 -12.79 -3.98 -14.18
CA ASN A 139 -13.93 -3.89 -13.26
C ASN A 139 -13.56 -3.02 -12.06
N HIS A 140 -14.22 -1.87 -11.92
CA HIS A 140 -13.96 -0.92 -10.85
C HIS A 140 -14.61 -1.40 -9.55
N VAL A 141 -13.79 -1.98 -8.68
CA VAL A 141 -14.14 -2.32 -7.30
C VAL A 141 -13.25 -1.48 -6.38
N SER A 142 -13.85 -0.89 -5.35
CA SER A 142 -13.10 -0.17 -4.33
C SER A 142 -12.28 -1.17 -3.48
N ALA A 143 -11.09 -0.78 -3.03
CA ALA A 143 -10.28 -1.64 -2.18
C ALA A 143 -10.94 -1.88 -0.80
N GLU A 144 -11.72 -0.91 -0.33
CA GLU A 144 -12.45 -0.94 0.92
C GLU A 144 -13.49 -2.07 0.96
N GLU A 145 -14.16 -2.33 -0.17
CA GLU A 145 -15.11 -3.44 -0.29
C GLU A 145 -14.47 -4.80 -0.04
N LEU A 146 -13.14 -4.93 -0.21
CA LEU A 146 -12.38 -6.15 0.00
C LEU A 146 -11.58 -6.14 1.31
N ASP A 147 -11.92 -5.24 2.25
CA ASP A 147 -11.29 -5.10 3.56
C ASP A 147 -9.78 -4.78 3.47
N PHE A 148 -9.40 -4.01 2.44
CA PHE A 148 -8.05 -3.48 2.30
C PHE A 148 -7.99 -1.97 2.56
N ASP A 149 -7.09 -1.56 3.47
CA ASP A 149 -6.74 -0.16 3.74
C ASP A 149 -5.82 0.41 2.65
N LEU A 150 -6.30 0.52 1.40
CA LEU A 150 -5.52 1.10 0.29
C LEU A 150 -5.86 2.56 -0.02
N ILE A 151 -6.83 3.15 0.68
CA ILE A 151 -7.16 4.57 0.46
C ILE A 151 -6.09 5.43 1.10
N VAL A 152 -5.32 6.09 0.25
CA VAL A 152 -4.30 7.06 0.66
C VAL A 152 -4.74 8.45 0.21
N TYR A 153 -4.81 9.38 1.16
CA TYR A 153 -5.05 10.78 0.87
C TYR A 153 -3.71 11.49 0.69
N ALA A 154 -3.36 11.81 -0.56
CA ALA A 154 -2.15 12.57 -0.84
C ALA A 154 -2.42 14.10 -0.76
N PRO A 155 -1.43 14.90 -0.32
CA PRO A 155 -1.59 16.35 -0.13
C PRO A 155 -1.85 17.16 -1.41
N TYR A 156 -1.64 16.59 -2.60
CA TYR A 156 -1.83 17.30 -3.87
C TYR A 156 -3.26 17.81 -4.08
N ARG A 157 -4.27 17.01 -3.71
CA ARG A 157 -5.67 17.44 -3.81
C ARG A 157 -5.97 18.60 -2.87
N SER A 158 -5.36 18.60 -1.68
CA SER A 158 -5.46 19.70 -0.72
C SER A 158 -4.77 20.98 -1.24
N ILE A 159 -3.64 20.86 -1.96
CA ILE A 159 -3.01 22.02 -2.63
C ILE A 159 -3.98 22.68 -3.60
N GLU A 160 -4.63 21.91 -4.49
CA GLU A 160 -5.60 22.48 -5.44
C GLU A 160 -6.72 23.23 -4.72
N GLY A 161 -7.31 22.63 -3.68
CA GLY A 161 -8.37 23.27 -2.91
C GLY A 161 -7.94 24.59 -2.24
N PHE A 162 -6.71 24.67 -1.73
CA PHE A 162 -6.18 25.92 -1.19
C PHE A 162 -5.83 26.94 -2.28
N ILE A 163 -5.37 26.50 -3.46
CA ILE A 163 -5.12 27.40 -4.59
C ILE A 163 -6.43 28.01 -5.08
N ASP A 164 -7.50 27.24 -5.20
CA ASP A 164 -8.82 27.74 -5.59
C ASP A 164 -9.35 28.77 -4.57
N ASP A 165 -9.24 28.50 -3.27
CA ASP A 165 -9.63 29.46 -2.22
C ASP A 165 -8.72 30.70 -2.20
N LEU A 166 -7.42 30.56 -2.51
CA LEU A 166 -6.51 31.68 -2.71
C LEU A 166 -6.88 32.52 -3.94
N GLU A 167 -7.33 31.92 -5.04
CA GLU A 167 -7.81 32.65 -6.21
C GLU A 167 -9.02 33.51 -5.85
N ASP A 168 -9.99 32.96 -5.12
CA ASP A 168 -11.16 33.70 -4.66
C ASP A 168 -10.80 34.81 -3.65
N PHE A 169 -9.84 34.56 -2.75
CA PHE A 169 -9.30 35.57 -1.85
C PHE A 169 -8.61 36.72 -2.62
N CYS A 170 -7.89 36.41 -3.70
CA CYS A 170 -7.18 37.39 -4.51
C CYS A 170 -8.08 38.17 -5.48
N ARG A 171 -9.23 37.63 -5.91
CA ARG A 171 -10.19 38.37 -6.77
C ARG A 171 -10.72 39.66 -6.12
N ALA A 172 -10.59 39.81 -4.80
CA ALA A 172 -10.87 41.05 -4.09
C ALA A 172 -9.79 42.15 -4.25
N GLY A 173 -8.61 41.82 -4.78
CA GLY A 173 -7.54 42.78 -5.05
C GLY A 173 -6.64 42.32 -6.20
N ASN A 174 -6.88 42.85 -7.40
CA ASN A 174 -6.11 42.66 -8.65
C ASN A 174 -4.78 41.88 -8.51
N GLY A 175 -4.88 40.54 -8.50
CA GLY A 175 -3.74 39.63 -8.36
C GLY A 175 -3.42 38.87 -9.67
N PRO A 176 -2.13 38.59 -9.97
CA PRO A 176 -1.71 37.96 -11.21
C PRO A 176 -1.90 36.43 -11.17
N PHE A 177 -2.92 35.94 -11.87
CA PHE A 177 -3.23 34.51 -12.09
C PHE A 177 -1.98 33.65 -12.39
N GLN A 178 -1.03 34.19 -13.16
CA GLN A 178 0.22 33.52 -13.50
C GLN A 178 1.11 33.20 -12.29
N ARG A 179 1.14 34.05 -11.25
CA ARG A 179 1.97 33.81 -10.05
C ARG A 179 1.38 32.75 -9.12
N LEU A 180 0.06 32.59 -9.08
CA LEU A 180 -0.57 31.49 -8.34
C LEU A 180 -0.24 30.14 -8.95
N LYS A 181 -0.14 30.07 -10.29
CA LYS A 181 0.34 28.88 -10.99
C LYS A 181 1.78 28.53 -10.63
N GLU A 182 2.66 29.53 -10.54
CA GLU A 182 4.05 29.35 -10.08
C GLU A 182 4.11 28.90 -8.61
N LEU A 183 3.28 29.48 -7.75
CA LEU A 183 3.16 29.08 -6.34
C LEU A 183 2.72 27.63 -6.20
N ARG A 184 1.71 27.21 -6.96
CA ARG A 184 1.23 25.82 -7.01
C ARG A 184 2.35 24.88 -7.41
N GLN A 185 3.08 25.18 -8.49
CA GLN A 185 4.17 24.31 -8.96
C GLN A 185 5.31 24.20 -7.94
N ALA A 186 5.65 25.32 -7.28
CA ALA A 186 6.63 25.33 -6.21
C ALA A 186 6.17 24.51 -4.99
N ALA A 187 4.88 24.60 -4.62
CA ALA A 187 4.30 23.82 -3.54
C ALA A 187 4.30 22.32 -3.83
N ILE A 188 3.94 21.91 -5.06
CA ILE A 188 4.02 20.50 -5.50
C ILE A 188 5.45 19.99 -5.35
N SER A 189 6.45 20.73 -5.86
CA SER A 189 7.86 20.32 -5.74
C SER A 189 8.36 20.19 -4.29
N ARG A 190 7.79 20.97 -3.36
CA ARG A 190 8.10 20.84 -1.93
C ARG A 190 7.42 19.64 -1.30
N VAL A 191 6.16 19.39 -1.65
CA VAL A 191 5.45 18.19 -1.23
C VAL A 191 6.16 16.94 -1.71
N ASP A 192 6.65 16.91 -2.95
CA ASP A 192 7.42 15.76 -3.46
C ASP A 192 8.59 15.42 -2.54
N LYS A 193 9.25 16.43 -1.97
CA LYS A 193 10.34 16.22 -0.98
C LYS A 193 9.80 15.75 0.36
N MET A 194 8.67 16.28 0.83
CA MET A 194 8.03 15.84 2.09
C MET A 194 7.57 14.38 2.01
N MET A 195 7.12 13.94 0.83
CA MET A 195 6.71 12.55 0.61
C MET A 195 7.87 11.54 0.71
N LEU A 196 9.12 12.02 0.70
CA LEU A 196 10.33 11.20 0.88
C LEU A 196 10.82 11.16 2.34
N THR A 197 10.07 11.73 3.28
CA THR A 197 10.36 11.71 4.72
C THR A 197 9.21 11.05 5.48
N ASP A 198 9.31 10.99 6.81
CA ASP A 198 8.23 10.48 7.67
C ASP A 198 7.02 11.42 7.76
N ALA A 199 7.06 12.59 7.11
CA ALA A 199 6.01 13.60 7.18
C ALA A 199 4.59 13.08 6.81
N PRO A 200 4.38 12.22 5.79
CA PRO A 200 3.06 11.65 5.46
C PRO A 200 2.48 10.73 6.53
N LEU A 201 3.31 10.22 7.44
CA LEU A 201 2.88 9.38 8.56
C LEU A 201 2.58 10.21 9.82
N LEU A 202 3.10 11.43 9.91
CA LEU A 202 3.02 12.29 11.09
C LEU A 202 1.99 13.41 10.95
N TYR A 203 1.66 13.83 9.73
CA TYR A 203 0.82 14.99 9.47
C TYR A 203 -0.28 14.71 8.45
N THR A 204 -1.39 15.41 8.60
CA THR A 204 -2.51 15.31 7.67
C THR A 204 -2.16 15.91 6.30
N PRO A 205 -2.83 15.46 5.21
CA PRO A 205 -2.58 15.99 3.87
C PRO A 205 -2.80 17.50 3.75
N GLY A 206 -3.78 18.04 4.49
CA GLY A 206 -4.04 19.47 4.57
C GLY A 206 -2.90 20.25 5.22
N GLN A 207 -2.33 19.72 6.31
CA GLN A 207 -1.18 20.33 6.98
C GLN A 207 0.06 20.36 6.07
N LEU A 208 0.35 19.27 5.38
CA LEU A 208 1.46 19.18 4.42
C LEU A 208 1.28 20.16 3.25
N ALA A 209 0.09 20.20 2.67
CA ALA A 209 -0.24 21.11 1.58
C ALA A 209 -0.08 22.59 1.99
N LEU A 210 -0.62 22.96 3.15
CA LEU A 210 -0.57 24.33 3.65
C LEU A 210 0.87 24.74 4.03
N ALA A 211 1.65 23.83 4.63
CA ALA A 211 3.06 24.05 4.93
C ALA A 211 3.92 24.22 3.65
N ALA A 212 3.61 23.47 2.60
CA ALA A 212 4.26 23.60 1.30
C ALA A 212 3.91 24.93 0.61
N LEU A 213 2.64 25.36 0.67
CA LEU A 213 2.18 26.64 0.15
C LEU A 213 2.79 27.81 0.90
N HIS A 214 2.77 27.78 2.23
CA HIS A 214 3.36 28.80 3.09
C HIS A 214 4.83 29.03 2.74
N LYS A 215 5.63 27.95 2.72
CA LYS A 215 7.07 28.03 2.40
C LYS A 215 7.37 28.42 0.96
N SER A 216 6.49 28.07 0.03
CA SER A 216 6.63 28.51 -1.37
C SER A 216 6.34 30.00 -1.49
N ASN A 217 5.36 30.49 -0.73
CA ASN A 217 5.01 31.89 -0.67
C ASN A 217 6.08 32.74 0.04
N ASP A 218 6.82 32.21 1.03
CA ASP A 218 7.98 32.91 1.61
C ASP A 218 8.99 33.36 0.54
N LEU A 219 9.21 32.50 -0.47
CA LEU A 219 10.14 32.76 -1.57
C LEU A 219 9.53 33.65 -2.66
N LEU A 220 8.30 33.35 -3.08
CA LEU A 220 7.67 33.98 -4.24
C LEU A 220 6.89 35.26 -3.88
N ARG A 221 6.55 35.46 -2.60
CA ARG A 221 5.79 36.59 -2.04
C ARG A 221 4.56 36.95 -2.88
N VAL A 222 3.77 35.92 -3.23
CA VAL A 222 2.61 36.06 -4.12
C VAL A 222 1.42 36.66 -3.39
N VAL A 223 1.18 36.25 -2.15
CA VAL A 223 0.04 36.68 -1.33
C VAL A 223 0.46 37.03 0.09
N ASN A 224 -0.35 37.85 0.78
CA ASN A 224 -0.24 37.99 2.24
C ASN A 224 -0.83 36.73 2.89
N PHE A 225 0.04 35.76 3.15
CA PHE A 225 -0.36 34.44 3.62
C PHE A 225 -0.84 34.45 5.08
N GLU A 226 -0.33 35.36 5.92
CA GLU A 226 -0.78 35.50 7.31
C GLU A 226 -2.27 35.88 7.37
N ARG A 227 -2.66 36.90 6.60
CA ARG A 227 -4.06 37.33 6.49
C ARG A 227 -4.96 36.23 5.89
N TYR A 228 -4.41 35.44 4.96
CA TYR A 228 -5.12 34.29 4.39
C TYR A 228 -5.39 33.21 5.45
N LEU A 229 -4.36 32.85 6.24
CA LEU A 229 -4.48 31.89 7.34
C LEU A 229 -5.51 32.32 8.39
N GLU A 230 -5.48 33.59 8.82
CA GLU A 230 -6.48 34.15 9.74
C GLU A 230 -7.91 33.98 9.21
N THR A 231 -8.11 34.17 7.90
CA THR A 231 -9.40 34.02 7.24
C THR A 231 -9.87 32.56 7.24
N ILE A 232 -8.97 31.60 6.97
CA ILE A 232 -9.30 30.16 7.00
C ILE A 232 -9.65 29.72 8.42
N PHE A 233 -8.81 30.05 9.41
CA PHE A 233 -9.02 29.59 10.80
C PHE A 233 -10.30 30.18 11.40
N SER A 234 -10.62 31.44 11.09
CA SER A 234 -11.87 32.07 11.51
C SER A 234 -13.10 31.37 10.92
N ARG A 235 -13.04 30.92 9.65
CA ARG A 235 -14.15 30.17 9.01
C ARG A 235 -14.33 28.79 9.62
N GLN A 236 -13.24 28.11 9.97
CA GLN A 236 -13.26 26.74 10.47
C GLN A 236 -13.59 26.61 11.98
N HIS A 237 -13.85 27.72 12.69
CA HIS A 237 -14.12 27.72 14.14
C HIS A 237 -13.05 26.93 14.94
N SER A 238 -11.81 26.95 14.46
CA SER A 238 -10.70 26.24 15.09
C SER A 238 -9.97 27.20 16.02
N ASP A 239 -9.79 26.81 17.28
CA ASP A 239 -9.01 27.55 18.28
C ASP A 239 -7.49 27.51 18.04
N CYS A 240 -7.04 27.09 16.85
CA CYS A 240 -5.62 26.98 16.53
C CYS A 240 -5.04 28.37 16.19
N PRO A 241 -4.18 28.96 17.04
CA PRO A 241 -3.53 30.21 16.69
C PRO A 241 -2.55 30.00 15.53
N VAL A 242 -2.43 31.01 14.66
CA VAL A 242 -1.50 31.00 13.50
C VAL A 242 -0.07 30.63 13.91
N GLU A 243 0.34 31.00 15.13
CA GLU A 243 1.65 30.65 15.72
C GLU A 243 1.88 29.14 15.83
N GLN A 244 0.87 28.36 16.23
CA GLN A 244 0.97 26.90 16.31
C GLN A 244 1.14 26.28 14.91
N PHE A 245 0.50 26.85 13.89
CA PHE A 245 0.70 26.42 12.51
C PHE A 245 2.10 26.75 11.98
N VAL A 246 2.67 27.91 12.34
CA VAL A 246 4.05 28.27 11.99
C VAL A 246 5.06 27.33 12.66
N GLN A 247 4.82 26.96 13.92
CA GLN A 247 5.60 25.95 14.62
C GLN A 247 5.50 24.58 13.93
N LEU A 248 4.29 24.15 13.57
CA LEU A 248 4.05 22.91 12.83
C LEU A 248 4.76 22.88 11.48
N THR A 249 4.71 23.99 10.73
CA THR A 249 5.47 24.14 9.49
C THR A 249 6.96 23.94 9.74
N SER A 250 7.50 24.57 10.79
CA SER A 250 8.92 24.44 11.15
C SER A 250 9.30 22.99 11.47
N LEU A 251 8.45 22.24 12.16
CA LEU A 251 8.65 20.82 12.45
C LEU A 251 8.67 19.95 11.18
N ILE A 252 7.74 20.17 10.25
CA ILE A 252 7.72 19.45 8.96
C ILE A 252 9.03 19.69 8.19
N TYR A 253 9.55 20.92 8.19
CA TYR A 253 10.79 21.24 7.49
C TYR A 253 12.06 20.76 8.20
N LEU A 254 12.00 20.41 9.49
CA LEU A 254 13.11 19.72 10.15
C LEU A 254 13.28 18.30 9.59
N LEU A 255 12.19 17.61 9.28
CA LEU A 255 12.22 16.27 8.67
C LEU A 255 12.85 16.26 7.26
N LEU A 256 12.91 17.42 6.59
CA LEU A 256 13.56 17.56 5.29
C LEU A 256 15.08 17.75 5.38
N ARG A 257 15.64 17.87 6.59
CA ARG A 257 17.09 18.06 6.82
C ARG A 257 17.81 16.77 7.25
N THR A 258 17.07 15.72 7.56
CA THR A 258 17.55 14.38 7.90
C THR A 258 17.67 13.53 6.64
#